data_AF-Q28498-F1
#
_entry.id   AF-Q28498-F1
#
_cell.length_a   1.000
_cell.length_b   1.000
_cell.length_c   1.000
_cell.angle_alpha   90.00
_cell.angle_beta   90.00
_cell.angle_gamma   90.00
#
_symmetry.space_group_name_H-M   'P 1'
#
loop_
_entity.id
_entity.type
_entity.pdbx_description
1 polymer ?
#
loop_
_entity_poly.entity_id
_entity_poly.type
_entity_poly.pdbx_seq_one_letter_code
_entity_poly.pdbx_strand_id
1 'polypeptide(L)'
;ELFTLFIVLATFLLFLFCVTNGGIYVFTLLDHFAAGTSILFGVLIEAIGVAWFYGVGQFSDDIQQMTGQRPSLYWRLCWKLVSPCFLLFVVVVSIVTFRPPHYGAYIFPDWANALGWVIATSSMAMVPIYAAYKF
;
A
#
# COMPACT_ATOMS: atom_id res chain seq x y z
N GLU A 1 -1.64 -11.35 -26.18
CA GLU A 1 -0.19 -11.64 -26.13
C GLU A 1 0.67 -10.39 -26.24
N LEU A 2 0.45 -9.49 -27.21
CA LEU A 2 1.23 -8.25 -27.37
C LEU A 2 1.26 -7.36 -26.11
N PHE A 3 0.13 -7.20 -25.43
CA PHE A 3 0.04 -6.43 -24.19
C PHE A 3 0.91 -7.00 -23.06
N THR A 4 0.88 -8.33 -22.89
CA THR A 4 1.69 -9.02 -21.88
C THR A 4 3.18 -8.88 -22.20
N LEU A 5 3.57 -9.03 -23.47
CA LEU A 5 4.96 -8.84 -23.91
C LEU A 5 5.45 -7.42 -23.63
N PHE A 6 4.62 -6.41 -23.91
CA PHE A 6 4.94 -5.02 -23.59
C PHE A 6 5.17 -4.81 -22.09
N ILE A 7 4.29 -5.32 -21.23
CA ILE A 7 4.44 -5.20 -19.78
C ILE A 7 5.74 -5.85 -19.31
N VAL A 8 6.03 -7.08 -19.74
CA VAL A 8 7.22 -7.81 -19.32
C VAL A 8 8.49 -7.09 -19.77
N LEU A 9 8.51 -6.58 -21.01
CA LEU A 9 9.67 -5.85 -21.53
C LEU A 9 9.86 -4.51 -20.79
N ALA A 10 8.77 -3.78 -20.51
CA ALA A 10 8.82 -2.54 -19.75
C ALA A 10 9.30 -2.75 -18.30
N THR A 11 8.75 -3.75 -17.60
CA THR A 11 9.17 -4.05 -16.22
C THR A 11 10.62 -4.56 -16.18
N PHE A 12 11.03 -5.38 -17.13
CA PHE A 12 12.42 -5.86 -17.24
C PHE A 12 13.41 -4.69 -17.38
N LEU A 13 13.13 -3.73 -18.26
CA LEU A 13 13.97 -2.54 -18.44
C LEU A 13 14.05 -1.69 -17.16
N LEU A 14 12.95 -1.55 -16.44
CA LEU A 14 12.92 -0.82 -15.16
C LEU A 14 13.70 -1.57 -14.05
N PHE A 15 13.57 -2.89 -13.97
CA PHE A 15 14.29 -3.69 -12.97
C PHE A 15 15.79 -3.79 -13.25
N LEU A 16 16.24 -3.57 -14.49
CA LEU A 16 17.66 -3.60 -14.83
C LEU A 16 18.48 -2.58 -14.00
N PHE A 17 17.89 -1.44 -13.64
CA PHE A 17 18.51 -0.45 -12.76
C PHE A 17 18.85 -1.02 -11.37
N CYS A 18 18.02 -1.92 -10.83
CA CYS A 18 18.22 -2.57 -9.53
C CYS A 18 19.30 -3.66 -9.54
N VAL A 19 19.75 -4.13 -10.71
CA VAL A 19 20.75 -5.21 -10.85
C VAL A 19 22.17 -4.67 -11.11
N THR A 20 22.32 -3.35 -11.30
CA THR A 20 23.63 -2.71 -11.47
C THR A 20 24.46 -2.76 -10.17
N ASN A 21 25.77 -2.44 -10.24
CA ASN A 21 26.65 -2.41 -9.06
C ASN A 21 26.15 -1.49 -7.92
N GLY A 22 25.37 -0.44 -8.25
CA GLY A 22 24.70 0.44 -7.28
C GLY A 22 23.22 0.09 -7.03
N GLY A 23 22.73 -0.99 -7.64
CA GLY A 23 21.32 -1.37 -7.65
C GLY A 23 20.76 -1.70 -6.26
N ILE A 24 21.60 -2.15 -5.32
CA ILE A 24 21.19 -2.43 -3.95
C ILE A 24 20.67 -1.17 -3.23
N TYR A 25 21.24 0.01 -3.51
CA TYR A 25 20.76 1.27 -2.93
C TYR A 25 19.38 1.64 -3.46
N VAL A 26 19.18 1.49 -4.78
CA VAL A 26 17.88 1.71 -5.43
C VAL A 26 16.84 0.71 -4.90
N PHE A 27 17.24 -0.56 -4.75
CA PHE A 27 16.40 -1.62 -4.21
C PHE A 27 15.98 -1.33 -2.77
N THR A 28 16.91 -0.96 -1.88
CA THR A 28 16.59 -0.62 -0.48
C THR A 28 15.67 0.59 -0.38
N LEU A 29 15.87 1.60 -1.23
CA LEU A 29 14.98 2.77 -1.29
C LEU A 29 13.55 2.36 -1.71
N LEU A 30 13.44 1.56 -2.77
CA LEU A 30 12.15 1.06 -3.26
C LEU A 30 11.46 0.15 -2.23
N ASP A 31 12.18 -0.77 -1.60
CA ASP A 31 11.63 -1.67 -0.58
C ASP A 31 11.05 -0.89 0.61
N HIS A 32 11.79 0.12 1.09
CA HIS A 32 11.35 0.93 2.23
C HIS A 32 10.11 1.79 1.93
N PHE A 33 10.13 2.52 0.81
CA PHE A 33 9.05 3.45 0.47
C PHE A 33 7.86 2.78 -0.25
N ALA A 34 8.12 1.90 -1.22
CA ALA A 34 7.07 1.26 -2.00
C ALA A 34 6.39 0.12 -1.22
N ALA A 35 7.16 -0.86 -0.70
CA ALA A 35 6.57 -2.02 -0.04
C ALA A 35 6.18 -1.75 1.43
N GLY A 36 6.99 -0.97 2.16
CA GLY A 36 6.68 -0.61 3.54
C GLY A 36 5.56 0.43 3.63
N THR A 37 5.87 1.66 3.26
CA THR A 37 4.98 2.80 3.53
C THR A 37 3.72 2.77 2.67
N SER A 38 3.86 2.63 1.35
CA SER A 38 2.70 2.72 0.43
C SER A 38 1.62 1.67 0.68
N ILE A 39 2.01 0.41 0.89
CA ILE A 39 1.05 -0.69 1.09
C ILE A 39 0.27 -0.51 2.38
N LEU A 40 0.93 -0.14 3.49
CA LEU A 40 0.27 0.08 4.77
C LEU A 40 -0.82 1.16 4.67
N PHE A 41 -0.52 2.26 3.99
CA PHE A 41 -1.51 3.30 3.74
C PHE A 41 -2.61 2.87 2.78
N GLY A 42 -2.28 2.13 1.71
CA GLY A 42 -3.25 1.60 0.77
C GLY A 42 -4.29 0.71 1.46
N VAL A 43 -3.81 -0.24 2.27
CA VAL A 43 -4.67 -1.16 3.05
C VAL A 43 -5.49 -0.40 4.10
N LEU A 44 -4.96 0.67 4.70
CA LEU A 44 -5.74 1.52 5.61
C LEU A 44 -6.93 2.16 4.88
N ILE A 45 -6.71 2.74 3.70
CA ILE A 45 -7.78 3.37 2.92
C ILE A 45 -8.80 2.32 2.46
N GLU A 46 -8.35 1.16 2.00
CA GLU A 46 -9.23 0.04 1.63
C GLU A 46 -10.07 -0.43 2.82
N ALA A 47 -9.46 -0.61 4.00
CA ALA A 47 -10.16 -1.03 5.21
C ALA A 47 -11.22 -0.01 5.64
N ILE A 48 -10.92 1.29 5.59
CA ILE A 48 -11.89 2.37 5.88
C ILE A 48 -13.00 2.37 4.82
N GLY A 49 -12.64 2.20 3.55
CA GLY A 49 -13.56 2.04 2.43
C GLY A 49 -14.59 0.95 2.67
N VAL A 50 -14.14 -0.26 2.99
CA VAL A 50 -15.03 -1.40 3.23
C VAL A 50 -15.81 -1.24 4.53
N ALA A 51 -15.16 -0.81 5.62
CA ALA A 51 -15.79 -0.76 6.94
C ALA A 51 -16.85 0.34 7.05
N TRP A 52 -16.59 1.54 6.51
CA TRP A 52 -17.42 2.72 6.73
C TRP A 52 -18.16 3.20 5.47
N PHE A 53 -17.52 3.20 4.29
CA PHE A 53 -18.19 3.66 3.06
C PHE A 53 -19.11 2.58 2.46
N TYR A 54 -18.62 1.35 2.30
CA TYR A 54 -19.43 0.22 1.84
C TYR A 54 -20.36 -0.31 2.94
N GLY A 55 -19.84 -0.36 4.17
CA GLY A 55 -20.58 -0.78 5.35
C GLY A 55 -20.50 -2.29 5.58
N VAL A 56 -20.10 -2.66 6.81
CA VAL A 56 -19.92 -4.06 7.23
C VAL A 56 -21.21 -4.89 7.15
N GLY A 57 -22.38 -4.25 7.22
CA GLY A 57 -23.68 -4.91 7.04
C GLY A 57 -23.83 -5.49 5.63
N GLN A 58 -23.65 -4.64 4.62
CA GLN A 58 -23.73 -5.02 3.21
C GLN A 58 -22.67 -6.07 2.86
N PHE A 59 -21.42 -5.84 3.31
CA PHE A 59 -20.33 -6.79 3.11
C PHE A 59 -20.63 -8.17 3.67
N SER A 60 -21.24 -8.23 4.85
CA SER A 60 -21.61 -9.51 5.45
C SER A 60 -22.78 -10.20 4.74
N ASP A 61 -23.66 -9.45 4.06
CA ASP A 61 -24.76 -10.00 3.29
C ASP A 61 -24.25 -10.57 1.96
N ASP A 62 -23.26 -9.91 1.34
CA ASP A 62 -22.55 -10.44 0.16
C ASP A 62 -21.81 -11.74 0.50
N ILE A 63 -21.12 -11.80 1.66
CA ILE A 63 -20.47 -13.04 2.12
C ILE A 63 -21.51 -14.16 2.33
N GLN A 64 -22.69 -13.83 2.86
CA GLN A 64 -23.75 -14.83 3.03
C GLN A 64 -24.25 -15.35 1.67
N GLN A 65 -24.33 -14.50 0.65
CA GLN A 65 -24.70 -14.93 -0.71
C GLN A 65 -23.62 -15.83 -1.35
N MET A 66 -22.34 -15.57 -1.09
CA MET A 66 -21.23 -16.35 -1.64
C MET A 66 -21.01 -17.70 -0.94
N THR A 67 -21.10 -17.73 0.39
CA THR A 67 -20.74 -18.91 1.21
C THR A 67 -21.95 -19.61 1.81
N GLY A 68 -23.15 -19.02 1.72
CA GLY A 68 -24.39 -19.55 2.28
C GLY A 68 -24.56 -19.34 3.80
N GLN A 69 -23.53 -18.82 4.48
CA GLN A 69 -23.55 -18.55 5.93
C GLN A 69 -23.17 -17.10 6.22
N ARG A 70 -23.91 -16.46 7.13
CA ARG A 70 -23.63 -15.08 7.56
C ARG A 70 -22.47 -15.08 8.56
N PRO A 71 -21.40 -14.29 8.35
CA PRO A 71 -20.30 -14.21 9.29
C PRO A 71 -20.79 -13.69 10.65
N SER A 72 -20.24 -14.27 11.72
CA SER A 72 -20.66 -13.97 13.10
C SER A 72 -20.39 -12.52 13.48
N LEU A 73 -21.05 -12.06 14.56
CA LEU A 73 -20.89 -10.70 15.08
C LEU A 73 -19.44 -10.35 15.46
N TYR A 74 -18.63 -11.35 15.84
CA TYR A 74 -17.20 -11.19 16.11
C TYR A 74 -16.44 -10.68 14.88
N TRP A 75 -16.65 -11.32 13.71
CA TRP A 75 -15.99 -10.92 12.46
C TRP A 75 -16.41 -9.53 12.02
N ARG A 76 -17.69 -9.20 12.17
CA ARG A 76 -18.22 -7.87 11.86
C ARG A 76 -17.60 -6.79 12.74
N LEU A 77 -17.46 -7.03 14.04
CA LEU A 77 -16.81 -6.10 14.96
C LEU A 77 -15.31 -5.94 14.65
N CYS A 78 -14.66 -7.05 14.31
CA CYS A 78 -13.26 -7.06 13.90
C CYS A 78 -13.03 -6.16 12.67
N TRP A 79 -13.85 -6.30 11.62
CA TRP A 79 -13.72 -5.47 10.42
C TRP A 79 -14.11 -4.00 10.65
N LYS A 80 -15.10 -3.72 11.50
CA LYS A 80 -15.56 -2.35 11.74
C LYS A 80 -14.59 -1.53 12.60
N LEU A 81 -13.97 -2.16 13.60
CA LEU A 81 -13.20 -1.46 14.63
C LEU A 81 -11.77 -1.98 14.74
N VAL A 82 -11.57 -3.29 14.87
CA VAL A 82 -10.24 -3.85 15.18
C VAL A 82 -9.26 -3.67 14.02
N SER A 83 -9.64 -4.04 12.80
CA SER A 83 -8.82 -3.86 11.60
C SER A 83 -8.39 -2.41 11.38
N PRO A 84 -9.32 -1.43 11.29
CA PRO A 84 -8.92 -0.05 11.07
C PRO A 84 -8.11 0.52 12.24
N CYS A 85 -8.41 0.19 13.50
CA CYS A 85 -7.57 0.63 14.63
C CYS A 85 -6.16 0.04 14.56
N PHE A 86 -6.03 -1.25 14.25
CA PHE A 86 -4.73 -1.92 14.17
C PHE A 86 -3.89 -1.35 13.02
N LEU A 87 -4.49 -1.16 11.85
CA LEU A 87 -3.82 -0.56 10.69
C LEU A 87 -3.41 0.89 10.98
N LEU A 88 -4.29 1.67 11.61
CA LEU A 88 -3.98 3.04 12.00
C LEU A 88 -2.83 3.08 13.02
N PHE A 89 -2.82 2.18 14.00
CA PHE A 89 -1.72 2.05 14.95
C PHE A 89 -0.39 1.74 14.24
N VAL A 90 -0.37 0.76 13.34
CA VAL A 90 0.84 0.39 12.58
C VAL A 90 1.33 1.55 11.72
N VAL A 91 0.43 2.28 11.05
CA VAL A 91 0.78 3.46 10.25
C VAL A 91 1.36 4.56 11.13
N VAL A 92 0.76 4.86 12.29
CA VAL A 92 1.29 5.86 13.22
C VAL A 92 2.68 5.47 13.72
N VAL A 93 2.88 4.21 14.12
CA VAL A 93 4.20 3.71 14.52
C VAL A 93 5.21 3.79 13.38
N SER A 94 4.79 3.48 12.15
CA SER A 94 5.62 3.56 10.95
C SER A 94 6.07 5.00 10.67
N ILE A 95 5.19 5.98 10.82
CA ILE A 95 5.52 7.41 10.66
C ILE A 95 6.43 7.90 11.79
N VAL A 96 6.12 7.56 13.05
CA VAL A 96 6.90 8.01 14.21
C VAL A 96 8.30 7.40 14.22
N THR A 97 8.43 6.16 13.78
CA THR A 97 9.71 5.44 13.67
C THR A 97 10.38 5.65 12.32
N PHE A 98 9.85 6.55 11.49
CA PHE A 98 10.44 6.87 10.19
C PHE A 98 11.84 7.45 10.40
N ARG A 99 12.84 6.68 9.97
CA ARG A 99 14.23 7.13 9.90
C ARG A 99 14.63 7.12 8.43
N PRO A 100 15.41 8.10 7.97
CA PRO A 100 15.94 8.08 6.62
C PRO A 100 16.61 6.72 6.38
N PRO A 101 16.29 6.03 5.27
CA PRO A 101 16.87 4.74 4.98
C PRO A 101 18.40 4.90 4.98
N HIS A 102 19.08 3.90 5.53
CA HIS A 102 20.53 3.83 5.55
C HIS A 102 20.92 2.43 5.09
N TYR A 103 21.95 2.33 4.25
CA TYR A 103 22.49 1.06 3.81
C TYR A 103 23.95 0.97 4.27
N GLY A 104 24.20 0.19 5.32
CA GLY A 104 25.49 0.15 5.99
C GLY A 104 25.88 1.52 6.56
N ALA A 105 26.99 2.09 6.08
CA ALA A 105 27.48 3.43 6.46
C ALA A 105 26.95 4.55 5.55
N TYR A 106 26.17 4.24 4.51
CA TYR A 106 25.67 5.22 3.55
C TYR A 106 24.31 5.77 3.99
N ILE A 107 24.25 7.08 4.20
CA ILE A 107 23.02 7.82 4.49
C ILE A 107 22.48 8.34 3.16
N PHE A 108 21.21 8.03 2.87
CA PHE A 108 20.59 8.48 1.64
C PHE A 108 20.43 10.01 1.64
N PRO A 109 20.80 10.69 0.54
CA PRO A 109 20.65 12.13 0.41
C PRO A 109 19.18 12.53 0.34
N ASP A 110 18.86 13.77 0.73
CA ASP A 110 17.47 14.25 0.83
C ASP A 110 16.68 14.19 -0.48
N TRP A 111 17.35 14.34 -1.63
CA TRP A 111 16.71 14.18 -2.94
C TRP A 111 16.19 12.75 -3.18
N ALA A 112 16.90 11.74 -2.66
CA ALA A 112 16.50 10.34 -2.79
C ALA A 112 15.30 10.04 -1.89
N ASN A 113 15.27 10.62 -0.69
CA ASN A 113 14.11 10.56 0.20
C ASN A 113 12.88 11.23 -0.43
N ALA A 114 13.07 12.39 -1.06
CA ALA A 114 11.99 13.08 -1.78
C ALA A 114 11.43 12.20 -2.93
N LEU A 115 12.29 11.55 -3.72
CA LEU A 115 11.86 10.61 -4.75
C LEU A 115 11.09 9.42 -4.15
N GLY A 116 11.56 8.86 -3.04
CA GLY A 116 10.87 7.78 -2.33
C GLY A 116 9.45 8.16 -1.91
N TRP A 117 9.27 9.34 -1.33
CA TRP A 117 7.94 9.88 -0.98
C TRP A 117 7.06 10.13 -2.20
N VAL A 118 7.60 10.62 -3.32
CA VAL A 118 6.85 10.79 -4.58
C VAL A 118 6.36 9.44 -5.10
N ILE A 119 7.21 8.41 -5.10
CA ILE A 119 6.83 7.05 -5.52
C ILE A 119 5.72 6.53 -4.60
N ALA A 120 5.88 6.66 -3.29
CA ALA A 120 4.89 6.16 -2.34
C ALA A 120 3.53 6.85 -2.50
N THR A 121 3.54 8.19 -2.52
CA THR A 121 2.32 8.98 -2.67
C THR A 121 1.66 8.83 -4.04
N SER A 122 2.40 8.51 -5.10
CA SER A 122 1.83 8.34 -6.44
C SER A 122 0.79 7.20 -6.49
N SER A 123 1.10 6.06 -5.85
CA SER A 123 0.18 4.93 -5.76
C SER A 123 -1.00 5.22 -4.84
N MET A 124 -0.73 5.83 -3.68
CA MET A 124 -1.73 6.16 -2.67
C MET A 124 -2.74 7.21 -3.16
N ALA A 125 -2.27 8.21 -3.91
CA ALA A 125 -3.10 9.32 -4.39
C ALA A 125 -4.11 8.88 -5.48
N MET A 126 -3.88 7.76 -6.16
CA MET A 126 -4.78 7.28 -7.21
C MET A 126 -6.19 6.96 -6.66
N VAL A 127 -6.29 6.45 -5.44
CA VAL A 127 -7.58 6.13 -4.79
C VAL A 127 -8.43 7.38 -4.53
N PRO A 128 -7.95 8.42 -3.81
CA PRO A 128 -8.71 9.64 -3.60
C PRO A 128 -8.91 10.45 -4.89
N ILE A 129 -7.95 10.45 -5.83
CA ILE A 129 -8.13 11.12 -7.14
C ILE A 129 -9.30 10.51 -7.89
N TYR A 130 -9.39 9.17 -7.94
CA TYR A 130 -10.50 8.51 -8.60
C TYR A 130 -11.84 8.75 -7.88
N ALA A 131 -11.82 8.75 -6.54
CA ALA A 131 -13.01 9.07 -5.74
C ALA A 131 -13.51 10.50 -6.00
N ALA A 132 -12.61 11.48 -6.13
CA ALA A 132 -12.95 12.87 -6.42
C ALA A 132 -13.40 13.08 -7.88
N TYR A 133 -12.80 12.39 -8.85
CA TYR A 133 -13.21 12.49 -10.26
C TYR A 133 -14.61 11.92 -10.52
N LYS A 134 -14.99 10.89 -9.76
CA LYS A 134 -16.29 10.20 -9.93
C LYS A 134 -17.43 10.89 -9.17
N PHE A 135 -17.12 11.79 -8.23
CA PHE A 135 -18.09 12.63 -7.53
C PHE A 135 -18.47 13.85 -8.38
#